data_AF-A0A9J7HIK4-F1
#
_entry.id   AF-A0A9J7HIK4-F1
#
_cell.length_a   1.000
_cell.length_b   1.000
_cell.length_c   1.000
_cell.angle_alpha   90.00
_cell.angle_beta   90.00
_cell.angle_gamma   90.00
#
_symmetry.space_group_name_H-M   'P 1'
#
loop_
_entity.id
_entity.type
_entity.pdbx_description
1 polymer ?
#
loop_
_entity_poly.entity_id
_entity_poly.type
_entity_poly.pdbx_seq_one_letter_code
_entity_poly.pdbx_strand_id
1 'polypeptide(L)'
;MRADINCDKRMILGLVSFGWCTAIASALAVVYGMYGVYNGTVLSYSANMVFMTVHRTVWAMAVGWMVVACHHGFGGIVNTVLSWNFWIPLSRLTYSAYLIHPIVIFLTYHTAEATLHLTTLNMIHFFLGHLVLSYGLSVLVFVSVELPTMSLMKIATSTGHSDQTNQPRSSDYKRLP
;
A
#
# COMPACT_ATOMS: atom_id res chain seq x y z
N MET A 1 -32.96 -7.56 28.11
CA MET A 1 -32.44 -6.36 27.44
C MET A 1 -30.95 -6.10 27.64
N ARG A 2 -30.41 -5.93 28.87
CA ARG A 2 -28.94 -5.73 29.02
C ARG A 2 -28.09 -6.98 28.81
N ALA A 3 -28.61 -8.18 29.11
CA ALA A 3 -27.86 -9.43 28.97
C ALA A 3 -27.64 -9.81 27.50
N ASP A 4 -28.66 -9.57 26.69
CA ASP A 4 -28.77 -9.82 25.26
C ASP A 4 -27.73 -8.98 24.49
N ILE A 5 -27.66 -7.67 24.78
CA ILE A 5 -26.66 -6.75 24.19
C ILE A 5 -25.21 -7.13 24.56
N ASN A 6 -25.00 -7.69 25.76
CA ASN A 6 -23.65 -8.06 26.21
C ASN A 6 -23.17 -9.39 25.59
N CYS A 7 -24.11 -10.27 25.24
CA CYS A 7 -23.82 -11.55 24.57
C CYS A 7 -23.36 -11.31 23.12
N ASP A 8 -24.06 -10.46 22.38
CA ASP A 8 -23.68 -10.10 21.00
C ASP A 8 -22.30 -9.45 20.92
N LYS A 9 -21.98 -8.53 21.85
CA LYS A 9 -20.67 -7.88 21.89
C LYS A 9 -19.53 -8.86 22.15
N ARG A 10 -19.74 -9.85 23.02
CA ARG A 10 -18.73 -10.89 23.32
C ARG A 10 -18.51 -11.83 22.12
N MET A 11 -19.58 -12.18 21.40
CA MET A 11 -19.50 -13.00 20.19
C MET A 11 -18.75 -12.26 19.07
N ILE A 12 -19.02 -10.97 18.89
CA ILE A 12 -18.35 -10.13 17.90
C ILE A 12 -16.86 -9.95 18.23
N LEU A 13 -16.51 -9.67 19.49
CA LEU A 13 -15.10 -9.60 19.91
C LEU A 13 -14.37 -10.93 19.67
N GLY A 14 -15.05 -12.06 19.93
CA GLY A 14 -14.54 -13.40 19.63
C GLY A 14 -14.19 -13.57 18.15
N LEU A 15 -15.14 -13.28 17.26
CA LEU A 15 -14.96 -13.31 15.81
C LEU A 15 -13.81 -12.41 15.32
N VAL A 16 -13.71 -11.20 15.87
CA VAL A 16 -12.63 -10.26 15.54
C VAL A 16 -11.27 -10.84 15.92
N SER A 17 -11.14 -11.35 17.16
CA SER A 17 -9.88 -11.92 17.64
C SER A 17 -9.45 -13.15 16.81
N PHE A 18 -10.40 -14.00 16.44
CA PHE A 18 -10.15 -15.15 15.56
C PHE A 18 -9.70 -14.71 14.18
N GLY A 19 -10.31 -13.66 13.62
CA GLY A 19 -9.90 -13.09 12.33
C GLY A 19 -8.47 -12.53 12.35
N TRP A 20 -8.07 -11.85 13.43
CA TRP A 20 -6.68 -11.40 13.61
C TRP A 20 -5.69 -12.57 13.74
N CYS A 21 -6.02 -13.58 14.54
CA CYS A 21 -5.20 -14.79 14.65
C CYS A 21 -5.05 -15.49 13.29
N THR A 22 -6.14 -15.59 12.53
CA THR A 22 -6.13 -16.20 11.19
C THR A 22 -5.30 -15.38 10.21
N ALA A 23 -5.41 -14.05 10.23
CA ALA A 23 -4.60 -13.16 9.39
C ALA A 23 -3.09 -13.30 9.72
N ILE A 24 -2.72 -13.28 10.99
CA ILE A 24 -1.31 -13.44 11.42
C ILE A 24 -0.79 -14.84 11.05
N ALA A 25 -1.55 -15.89 11.35
CA ALA A 25 -1.19 -17.26 11.02
C ALA A 25 -1.01 -17.44 9.51
N SER A 26 -1.88 -16.85 8.70
CA SER A 26 -1.80 -16.89 7.25
C SER A 26 -0.58 -16.14 6.70
N ALA A 27 -0.25 -14.96 7.26
CA ALA A 27 0.94 -14.20 6.88
C ALA A 27 2.22 -14.97 7.24
N LEU A 28 2.29 -15.56 8.44
CA LEU A 28 3.41 -16.39 8.85
C LEU A 28 3.53 -17.66 7.98
N ALA A 29 2.41 -18.32 7.67
CA ALA A 29 2.41 -19.50 6.79
C ALA A 29 2.96 -19.17 5.40
N VAL A 30 2.63 -18.01 4.84
CA VAL A 30 3.17 -17.55 3.54
C VAL A 30 4.67 -17.23 3.64
N VAL A 31 5.14 -16.61 4.71
CA VAL A 31 6.56 -16.25 4.86
C VAL A 31 7.43 -17.50 5.13
N TYR A 32 6.98 -18.37 6.03
CA TYR A 32 7.73 -19.56 6.47
C TYR A 32 7.47 -20.80 5.60
N GLY A 33 6.47 -20.79 4.73
CA GLY A 33 6.15 -21.94 3.88
C GLY A 33 7.28 -22.37 2.94
N MET A 34 8.16 -21.43 2.55
CA MET A 34 9.36 -21.74 1.75
C MET A 34 10.60 -22.06 2.58
N TYR A 35 10.58 -21.91 3.91
CA TYR A 35 11.75 -22.13 4.77
C TYR A 35 12.31 -23.56 4.68
N GLY A 36 11.45 -24.57 4.48
CA GLY A 36 11.88 -25.95 4.28
C GLY A 36 12.68 -26.16 2.98
N VAL A 37 12.32 -25.45 1.91
CA VAL A 37 13.02 -25.51 0.62
C VAL A 37 14.44 -24.94 0.75
N TYR A 38 14.61 -23.88 1.53
CA TYR A 38 15.92 -23.26 1.76
C TYR A 38 16.87 -24.12 2.61
N ASN A 39 16.36 -25.03 3.46
CA ASN A 39 17.17 -25.94 4.27
C ASN A 39 17.46 -27.29 3.58
N GLY A 40 17.21 -27.40 2.28
CA GLY A 40 17.51 -28.61 1.50
C GLY A 40 16.54 -29.78 1.71
N THR A 41 15.41 -29.55 2.39
CA THR A 41 14.37 -30.57 2.49
C THR A 41 13.53 -30.59 1.21
N VAL A 42 13.42 -31.76 0.58
CA VAL A 42 12.59 -31.96 -0.61
C VAL A 42 11.11 -31.95 -0.19
N LEU A 43 10.47 -30.79 -0.29
CA LEU A 43 9.02 -30.70 -0.17
C LEU A 43 8.37 -31.55 -1.28
N SER A 44 7.31 -32.27 -0.94
CA SER A 44 6.50 -32.98 -1.94
C SER A 44 6.06 -32.03 -3.04
N TYR A 45 6.17 -32.46 -4.29
CA TYR A 45 5.83 -31.66 -5.49
C TYR A 45 4.42 -31.06 -5.39
N SER A 46 3.47 -31.85 -4.88
CA SER A 46 2.08 -31.41 -4.69
C SER A 46 1.96 -30.26 -3.68
N ALA A 47 2.71 -30.28 -2.59
CA ALA A 47 2.68 -29.22 -1.57
C ALA A 47 3.25 -27.90 -2.10
N ASN A 48 4.31 -27.97 -2.92
CA ASN A 48 4.92 -26.78 -3.51
C ASN A 48 3.98 -26.10 -4.52
N MET A 49 3.34 -26.88 -5.40
CA MET A 49 2.36 -26.34 -6.36
C MET A 49 1.17 -25.66 -5.68
N VAL A 50 0.64 -26.30 -4.63
CA VAL A 50 -0.46 -25.72 -3.83
C VAL A 50 0.02 -24.42 -3.19
N PHE A 51 1.19 -24.41 -2.56
CA PHE A 51 1.74 -23.19 -1.96
C PHE A 51 1.92 -22.04 -2.98
N MET A 52 2.53 -22.32 -4.14
CA MET A 52 2.75 -21.32 -5.19
C MET A 52 1.45 -20.67 -5.70
N THR A 53 0.34 -21.40 -5.70
CA THR A 53 -0.95 -20.88 -6.17
C THR A 53 -1.76 -20.19 -5.06
N VAL A 54 -1.78 -20.77 -3.85
CA VAL A 54 -2.63 -20.27 -2.75
C VAL A 54 -1.99 -19.15 -1.94
N HIS A 55 -0.67 -19.01 -1.91
CA HIS A 55 -0.03 -18.03 -1.03
C HIS A 55 -0.50 -16.59 -1.30
N ARG A 56 -0.70 -16.21 -2.58
CA ARG A 56 -1.18 -14.87 -2.95
C ARG A 56 -2.63 -14.65 -2.56
N THR A 57 -3.48 -15.66 -2.75
CA THR A 57 -4.92 -15.56 -2.43
C THR A 57 -5.13 -15.49 -0.92
N VAL A 58 -4.40 -16.33 -0.18
CA VAL A 58 -4.41 -16.34 1.29
C VAL A 58 -3.90 -15.01 1.85
N TRP A 59 -2.79 -14.49 1.31
CA TRP A 59 -2.28 -13.16 1.70
C TRP A 59 -3.29 -12.04 1.39
N ALA A 60 -3.91 -12.06 0.21
CA ALA A 60 -4.93 -11.09 -0.16
C ALA A 60 -6.17 -11.17 0.74
N MET A 61 -6.62 -12.37 1.14
CA MET A 61 -7.72 -12.54 2.08
C MET A 61 -7.36 -12.00 3.48
N ALA A 62 -6.13 -12.21 3.94
CA ALA A 62 -5.65 -11.69 5.21
C ALA A 62 -5.65 -10.14 5.22
N VAL A 63 -5.16 -9.52 4.15
CA VAL A 63 -5.20 -8.06 3.98
C VAL A 63 -6.64 -7.57 3.80
N GLY A 64 -7.49 -8.30 3.08
CA GLY A 64 -8.91 -7.98 2.93
C GLY A 64 -9.64 -7.95 4.27
N TRP A 65 -9.40 -8.94 5.13
CA TRP A 65 -9.91 -8.97 6.50
C TRP A 65 -9.43 -7.75 7.31
N MET A 66 -8.16 -7.36 7.18
CA MET A 66 -7.61 -6.17 7.82
C MET A 66 -8.43 -4.91 7.48
N VAL A 67 -8.74 -4.72 6.19
CA VAL A 67 -9.53 -3.56 5.71
C VAL A 67 -10.94 -3.59 6.29
N VAL A 68 -11.60 -4.75 6.27
CA VAL A 68 -12.94 -4.91 6.85
C VAL A 68 -12.95 -4.64 8.35
N ALA A 69 -11.94 -5.13 9.08
CA ALA A 69 -11.79 -4.88 10.51
C ALA A 69 -11.56 -3.40 10.83
N CYS A 70 -10.79 -2.69 9.99
CA CYS A 70 -10.61 -1.25 10.10
C CYS A 70 -11.91 -0.49 9.84
N HIS A 71 -12.68 -0.87 8.81
CA HIS A 71 -13.95 -0.24 8.47
C HIS A 71 -15.01 -0.37 9.59
N HIS A 72 -15.05 -1.52 10.29
CA HIS A 72 -15.99 -1.74 11.39
C HIS A 72 -15.54 -1.17 12.74
N GLY A 73 -14.42 -0.44 12.78
CA GLY A 73 -13.91 0.19 14.02
C GLY A 73 -13.22 -0.78 14.99
N PHE A 74 -13.02 -2.05 14.60
CA PHE A 74 -12.28 -3.05 15.37
C PHE A 74 -10.77 -3.06 15.07
N GLY A 75 -10.29 -2.08 14.30
CA GLY A 75 -8.89 -1.95 13.88
C GLY A 75 -7.92 -1.41 14.94
N GLY A 76 -8.42 -0.78 16.02
CA GLY A 76 -7.60 -0.27 17.12
C GLY A 76 -6.37 0.52 16.66
N ILE A 77 -5.18 0.02 17.02
CA ILE A 77 -3.87 0.61 16.69
C ILE A 77 -3.62 0.65 15.18
N VAL A 78 -4.04 -0.37 14.44
CA VAL A 78 -3.81 -0.47 12.98
C VAL A 78 -4.59 0.62 12.24
N ASN A 79 -5.80 0.93 12.69
CA ASN A 79 -6.57 2.04 12.13
C ASN A 79 -5.86 3.40 12.33
N THR A 80 -5.25 3.62 13.49
CA THR A 80 -4.47 4.84 13.76
C THR A 80 -3.24 4.95 12.87
N VAL A 81 -2.54 3.83 12.63
CA VAL A 81 -1.38 3.79 11.71
C VAL A 81 -1.81 4.07 10.27
N LEU A 82 -2.89 3.45 9.80
CA LEU A 82 -3.40 3.64 8.43
C LEU A 82 -4.00 5.03 8.21
N SER A 83 -4.61 5.63 9.23
CA SER A 83 -5.18 6.98 9.14
C SER A 83 -4.12 8.09 9.24
N TRP A 84 -2.82 7.74 9.33
CA TRP A 84 -1.79 8.74 9.48
C TRP A 84 -1.58 9.50 8.16
N ASN A 85 -1.67 10.83 8.20
CA ASN A 85 -1.41 11.73 7.06
C ASN A 85 -0.05 11.49 6.35
N PHE A 86 0.90 10.79 6.98
CA PHE A 86 2.15 10.37 6.36
C PHE A 86 1.96 9.37 5.21
N TRP A 87 0.90 8.56 5.23
CA TRP A 87 0.62 7.56 4.19
C TRP A 87 0.16 8.17 2.87
N ILE A 88 -0.35 9.41 2.90
CA ILE A 88 -0.87 10.09 1.71
C ILE A 88 0.23 10.34 0.67
N PRO A 89 1.38 10.98 1.00
CA PRO A 89 2.47 11.12 0.04
C PRO A 89 3.15 9.78 -0.27
N LEU A 90 3.23 8.86 0.70
CA LEU A 90 3.86 7.55 0.53
C LEU A 90 3.10 6.67 -0.48
N SER A 91 1.77 6.65 -0.42
CA SER A 91 0.91 5.89 -1.32
C SER A 91 1.08 6.32 -2.78
N ARG A 92 1.34 7.60 -3.00
CA ARG A 92 1.51 8.17 -4.35
C ARG A 92 2.89 7.87 -4.91
N LEU A 93 3.91 7.99 -4.06
CA LEU A 93 5.28 7.63 -4.41
C LEU A 93 5.41 6.12 -4.70
N THR A 94 4.76 5.27 -3.91
CA THR A 94 4.73 3.81 -4.15
C THR A 94 3.94 3.45 -5.40
N TYR A 95 2.86 4.16 -5.73
CA TYR A 95 2.14 3.97 -6.99
C TYR A 95 3.01 4.30 -8.21
N SER A 96 3.69 5.45 -8.20
CA SER A 96 4.62 5.83 -9.25
C SER A 96 5.79 4.83 -9.38
N ALA A 97 6.30 4.30 -8.26
CA ALA A 97 7.34 3.29 -8.26
C ALA A 97 6.86 1.95 -8.82
N TYR A 98 5.62 1.56 -8.50
CA TYR A 98 5.01 0.33 -8.99
C TYR A 98 4.89 0.31 -10.52
N LEU A 99 4.59 1.45 -11.16
CA LEU A 99 4.51 1.53 -12.63
C LEU A 99 5.88 1.46 -13.31
N ILE A 100 6.91 2.06 -12.70
CA ILE A 100 8.26 2.11 -13.27
C ILE A 100 9.00 0.78 -13.07
N HIS A 101 8.74 0.10 -11.96
CA HIS A 101 9.39 -1.15 -11.62
C HIS A 101 9.39 -2.21 -12.74
N PRO A 102 8.25 -2.57 -13.37
CA PRO A 102 8.24 -3.52 -14.48
C PRO A 102 8.99 -2.99 -15.70
N ILE A 103 8.98 -1.68 -15.96
CA ILE A 103 9.71 -1.08 -17.09
C ILE A 103 11.23 -1.27 -16.89
N VAL A 104 11.73 -1.00 -15.68
CA VAL A 104 13.14 -1.20 -15.32
C VAL A 104 13.53 -2.67 -15.46
N ILE A 105 12.67 -3.59 -15.01
CA ILE A 105 12.87 -5.02 -15.19
C ILE A 105 12.95 -5.36 -16.70
N PHE A 106 11.97 -4.96 -17.52
CA PHE A 106 12.01 -5.28 -18.94
C PHE A 106 13.28 -4.75 -19.64
N LEU A 107 13.71 -3.53 -19.33
CA LEU A 107 14.93 -2.94 -19.90
C LEU A 107 16.20 -3.70 -19.49
N THR A 108 16.30 -4.11 -18.23
CA THR A 108 17.46 -4.88 -17.73
C THR A 108 17.52 -6.27 -18.36
N TYR A 109 16.39 -6.95 -18.52
CA TYR A 109 16.33 -8.25 -19.19
C TYR A 109 16.61 -8.15 -20.69
N HIS A 110 16.15 -7.10 -21.37
CA HIS A 110 16.40 -6.90 -22.81
C HIS A 110 17.86 -6.52 -23.12
N THR A 111 18.57 -5.96 -22.14
CA THR A 111 20.01 -5.59 -22.24
C THR A 111 20.91 -6.70 -21.72
N ALA A 112 20.37 -7.72 -21.05
CA ALA A 112 21.15 -8.81 -20.48
C ALA A 112 21.59 -9.79 -21.59
N GLU A 113 22.83 -9.66 -22.04
CA GLU A 113 23.41 -10.55 -23.07
C GLU A 113 24.18 -11.76 -22.49
N ALA A 114 24.27 -11.89 -21.17
CA ALA A 114 25.06 -12.94 -20.50
C ALA A 114 24.23 -13.76 -19.49
N THR A 115 24.65 -15.01 -19.24
CA THR A 115 24.07 -15.90 -18.24
C THR A 115 24.25 -15.34 -16.83
N LEU A 116 23.14 -14.95 -16.19
CA LEU A 116 23.13 -14.47 -14.81
C LEU A 116 23.47 -15.63 -13.86
N HIS A 117 24.62 -15.56 -13.18
CA HIS A 117 24.93 -16.48 -12.10
C HIS A 117 24.04 -16.18 -10.88
N LEU A 118 23.00 -17.00 -10.68
CA LEU A 118 22.02 -16.89 -9.60
C LEU A 118 22.58 -17.38 -8.24
N THR A 119 23.66 -16.77 -7.78
CA THR A 119 24.14 -16.91 -6.40
C THR A 119 23.33 -16.00 -5.48
N THR A 120 23.10 -16.41 -4.22
CA THR A 120 22.33 -15.65 -3.21
C THR A 120 22.76 -14.19 -3.10
N LEU A 121 24.06 -13.92 -3.05
CA LEU A 121 24.60 -12.55 -2.99
C LEU A 121 24.28 -11.73 -4.24
N ASN A 122 24.36 -12.36 -5.42
CA ASN A 122 24.06 -11.69 -6.69
C ASN A 122 22.57 -11.37 -6.80
N MET A 123 21.70 -12.27 -6.34
CA MET A 123 20.25 -12.05 -6.29
C MET A 123 19.88 -10.87 -5.38
N ILE A 124 20.51 -10.78 -4.21
CA ILE A 124 20.33 -9.65 -3.28
C ILE A 124 20.80 -8.34 -3.94
N HIS A 125 21.97 -8.36 -4.59
CA HIS A 125 22.53 -7.18 -5.24
C HIS A 125 21.65 -6.68 -6.39
N PHE A 126 21.16 -7.59 -7.23
CA PHE A 126 20.19 -7.24 -8.27
C PHE A 126 18.89 -6.70 -7.68
N PHE A 127 18.34 -7.33 -6.65
CA PHE A 127 17.10 -6.85 -6.01
C PHE A 127 17.25 -5.42 -5.46
N LEU A 128 18.32 -5.16 -4.71
CA LEU A 128 18.64 -3.82 -4.21
C LEU A 128 18.86 -2.81 -5.34
N GLY A 129 19.58 -3.21 -6.40
CA GLY A 129 19.80 -2.36 -7.57
C GLY A 129 18.48 -1.97 -8.26
N HIS A 130 17.61 -2.93 -8.52
CA HIS A 130 16.28 -2.67 -9.10
C HIS A 130 15.41 -1.82 -8.18
N LEU A 131 15.46 -2.04 -6.87
CA LEU A 131 14.72 -1.23 -5.90
C LEU A 131 15.18 0.23 -5.92
N VAL A 132 16.48 0.49 -5.74
CA VAL A 132 17.03 1.85 -5.68
C VAL A 132 16.78 2.58 -7.00
N LEU A 133 16.97 1.90 -8.13
CA LEU A 133 16.77 2.49 -9.45
C LEU A 133 15.29 2.80 -9.73
N SER A 134 14.37 1.89 -9.36
CA SER A 134 12.92 2.10 -9.52
C SER A 134 12.42 3.24 -8.63
N TYR A 135 12.86 3.30 -7.37
CA TYR A 135 12.48 4.38 -6.45
C TYR A 135 13.10 5.72 -6.85
N GLY A 136 14.35 5.75 -7.33
CA GLY A 136 14.98 6.97 -7.83
C GLY A 136 14.23 7.56 -9.03
N LEU A 137 13.89 6.72 -10.01
CA LEU A 137 13.09 7.12 -11.18
C LEU A 137 11.66 7.52 -10.79
N SER A 138 11.06 6.83 -9.81
CA SER A 138 9.75 7.18 -9.29
C SER A 138 9.68 8.58 -8.70
N VAL A 139 10.72 9.01 -8.00
CA VAL A 139 10.77 10.37 -7.44
C VAL A 139 10.79 11.40 -8.56
N LEU A 140 11.54 11.15 -9.63
CA LEU A 140 11.56 12.05 -10.79
C LEU A 140 10.19 12.15 -11.46
N VAL A 141 9.54 11.02 -11.73
CA VAL A 141 8.20 11.00 -12.33
C VAL A 141 7.15 11.65 -11.42
N PHE A 142 7.21 11.37 -10.12
CA PHE A 142 6.35 12.00 -9.12
C PHE A 142 6.50 13.54 -9.15
N VAL A 143 7.74 14.05 -9.12
CA VAL A 143 8.01 15.50 -9.15
C VAL A 143 7.56 16.12 -10.47
N SER A 144 7.84 15.47 -11.60
CA SER A 144 7.52 16.00 -12.94
C SER A 144 6.04 15.94 -13.30
N VAL A 145 5.28 14.96 -12.81
CA VAL A 145 3.87 14.74 -13.21
C VAL A 145 2.91 15.10 -12.08
N GLU A 146 3.17 14.68 -10.85
CA GLU A 146 2.20 14.85 -9.74
C GLU A 146 2.18 16.27 -9.17
N LEU A 147 3.31 16.97 -9.10
CA LEU A 147 3.32 18.38 -8.64
C LEU A 147 2.58 19.35 -9.59
N PRO A 148 2.78 19.30 -10.92
CA PRO A 148 2.03 20.19 -11.81
C PRO A 148 0.55 19.81 -11.90
N THR A 149 0.20 18.52 -11.93
CA THR A 149 -1.21 18.10 -11.98
C THR A 149 -1.99 18.49 -10.72
N MET A 150 -1.36 18.45 -9.54
CA MET A 150 -1.94 18.96 -8.30
C MET A 150 -2.17 20.47 -8.35
N SER A 151 -1.25 21.21 -8.95
CA SER A 151 -1.36 22.66 -9.14
C SER A 151 -2.48 23.01 -10.13
N LEU A 152 -2.55 22.28 -11.25
CA LEU A 152 -3.61 22.43 -12.24
C LEU A 152 -5.00 22.06 -11.67
N MET A 153 -5.10 20.98 -10.91
CA MET A 153 -6.37 20.58 -10.28
C MET A 153 -6.83 21.63 -9.26
N LYS A 154 -5.93 22.21 -8.46
CA LYS A 154 -6.28 23.30 -7.56
C LYS A 154 -6.82 24.51 -8.32
N ILE A 155 -6.22 24.88 -9.45
CA ILE A 155 -6.67 26.00 -10.28
C ILE A 155 -8.04 25.69 -10.91
N ALA A 156 -8.20 24.52 -11.52
CA ALA A 156 -9.45 24.09 -12.16
C ALA A 156 -10.62 24.02 -11.17
N THR A 157 -10.39 23.51 -9.95
CA THR A 157 -11.42 23.45 -8.91
C THR A 157 -11.66 24.81 -8.24
N SER A 158 -10.65 25.69 -8.17
CA SER A 158 -10.80 27.07 -7.67
C SER A 158 -11.66 27.93 -8.60
N THR A 159 -11.72 27.62 -9.89
CA THR A 159 -12.60 28.32 -10.85
C THR A 159 -14.09 28.15 -10.53
N GLY A 160 -14.48 27.16 -9.71
CA GLY A 160 -15.86 26.99 -9.22
C GLY A 160 -16.24 27.81 -7.97
N HIS A 161 -15.29 28.51 -7.33
CA HIS A 161 -15.55 29.31 -6.11
C HIS A 161 -14.88 30.69 -6.14
N SER A 162 -14.59 31.22 -7.33
CA SER A 162 -13.95 32.53 -7.52
C SER A 162 -14.94 33.65 -7.89
N ASP A 163 -16.17 33.59 -7.37
CA ASP A 163 -17.14 34.70 -7.47
C ASP A 163 -17.49 35.34 -6.11
N GLN A 164 -16.58 35.28 -5.13
CA GLN A 164 -16.71 36.04 -3.87
C GLN A 164 -15.43 36.71 -3.34
N THR A 165 -14.33 36.73 -4.11
CA THR A 165 -13.11 37.50 -3.74
C THR A 165 -12.92 38.80 -4.53
N ASN A 166 -13.87 39.15 -5.41
CA ASN A 166 -13.89 40.47 -6.06
C ASN A 166 -15.07 41.32 -5.56
N GLN A 167 -14.97 41.82 -4.33
CA GLN A 167 -15.72 43.02 -3.93
C GLN A 167 -14.72 44.17 -3.72
N PRO A 168 -14.66 45.17 -4.62
CA PRO A 168 -13.85 46.36 -4.39
C PRO A 168 -14.50 47.15 -3.26
N ARG A 169 -13.94 47.07 -2.04
CA ARG A 169 -14.34 47.95 -0.94
C ARG A 169 -13.67 49.33 -1.10
N SER A 170 -14.00 50.03 -2.18
CA SER A 170 -13.80 51.47 -2.29
C SER A 170 -15.12 52.20 -2.04
N SER A 171 -15.08 53.19 -1.17
CA SER A 171 -16.14 54.13 -0.78
C SER A 171 -17.13 53.67 0.30
N ASP A 172 -17.28 54.54 1.29
CA ASP A 172 -18.49 54.79 2.10
C ASP A 172 -18.47 54.42 3.60
N TYR A 173 -17.40 54.80 4.33
CA TYR A 173 -17.52 55.00 5.80
C TYR A 173 -16.83 56.27 6.33
N LYS A 174 -16.10 57.02 5.50
CA LYS A 174 -15.28 58.15 5.98
C LYS A 174 -15.79 59.50 5.49
N ARG A 175 -17.12 59.67 5.38
CA ARG A 175 -17.70 60.95 4.99
C ARG A 175 -19.14 61.14 5.46
N LEU A 176 -19.36 61.11 6.78
CA LEU A 176 -20.48 61.83 7.39
C LEU A 176 -19.99 62.50 8.70
N PRO A 177 -20.26 63.81 8.90
CA PRO A 177 -19.99 64.54 10.14
C PRO A 177 -20.92 64.13 11.29
#